data_AF-A0AAD5MFX9-F1
#
_entry.id   AF-A0AAD5MFX9-F1
#
_cell.length_a   1.000
_cell.length_b   1.000
_cell.length_c   1.000
_cell.angle_alpha   90.00
_cell.angle_beta   90.00
_cell.angle_gamma   90.00
#
_symmetry.space_group_name_H-M   'P 1'
#
loop_
_entity.id
_entity.type
_entity.pdbx_description
1 polymer ?
#
loop_
_entity_poly.entity_id
_entity_poly.type
_entity_poly.pdbx_seq_one_letter_code
_entity_poly.pdbx_strand_id
1 'polypeptide(L)'
;MANRLDSNGAILGGWFQGLSSKFLSCSPPKLLVLAGVDRLDKELMIAQMQGKFQNTILPKVGHAVHEDSPDRLADEIARFAIRNRFAEAVPGGNFIAARPMMGMGVMI
;
A
#
# COMPACT_ATOMS: atom_id res chain seq x y z
N MET A 1 29.83 -12.72 32.86
CA MET A 1 29.56 -13.43 31.60
C MET A 1 28.43 -12.70 30.88
N ALA A 2 28.81 -11.75 30.01
CA ALA A 2 27.92 -11.06 29.09
C ALA A 2 27.81 -11.82 27.76
N ASN A 3 26.80 -11.50 26.96
CA ASN A 3 26.50 -11.95 25.58
C ASN A 3 25.83 -13.32 25.39
N ARG A 4 24.50 -13.30 25.16
CA ARG A 4 23.90 -14.26 24.22
C ARG A 4 22.55 -13.91 23.55
N LEU A 5 21.73 -12.90 23.92
CA LEU A 5 20.32 -12.90 23.43
C LEU A 5 19.69 -11.58 22.90
N ASP A 6 20.43 -10.51 22.61
CA ASP A 6 19.84 -9.28 22.03
C ASP A 6 19.90 -9.21 20.48
N SER A 7 20.50 -10.19 19.81
CA SER A 7 20.83 -10.09 18.38
C SER A 7 19.64 -10.25 17.41
N ASN A 8 18.45 -10.68 17.87
CA ASN A 8 17.27 -10.89 17.01
C ASN A 8 16.23 -9.76 17.07
N GLY A 9 16.23 -8.94 18.13
CA GLY A 9 15.31 -7.79 18.24
C GLY A 9 15.80 -6.56 17.47
N ALA A 10 17.12 -6.42 17.33
CA ALA A 10 17.76 -5.29 16.66
C ALA A 10 17.55 -5.29 15.14
N ILE A 11 17.43 -6.47 14.51
CA ILE A 11 17.20 -6.54 13.07
C ILE A 11 15.82 -5.98 12.70
N LEU A 12 14.75 -6.34 13.42
CA LEU A 12 13.41 -5.86 13.09
C LEU A 12 13.33 -4.33 13.26
N GLY A 13 13.93 -3.79 14.32
CA GLY A 13 14.04 -2.34 14.51
C GLY A 13 14.72 -1.63 13.33
N GLY A 14 15.84 -2.19 12.83
CA GLY A 14 16.56 -1.63 11.68
C GLY A 14 15.80 -1.65 10.36
N TRP A 15 14.93 -2.65 10.14
CA TRP A 15 14.14 -2.75 8.90
C TRP A 15 13.02 -1.71 8.83
N PHE A 16 12.41 -1.36 9.97
CA PHE A 16 11.33 -0.37 10.04
C PHE A 16 11.84 1.06 10.25
N GLN A 17 13.05 1.24 10.79
CA GLN A 17 13.61 2.55 11.07
C GLN A 17 13.83 3.37 9.78
N GLY A 18 13.05 4.44 9.62
CA GLY A 18 13.15 5.34 8.47
C GLY A 18 12.55 4.79 7.17
N LEU A 19 11.82 3.66 7.23
CA LEU A 19 11.16 3.07 6.06
C LEU A 19 10.16 4.04 5.43
N SER A 20 9.36 4.72 6.25
CA SER A 20 8.39 5.74 5.80
C SER A 20 9.08 6.88 5.04
N SER A 21 10.15 7.46 5.60
CA SER A 21 10.92 8.52 4.94
C SER A 21 11.57 8.03 3.63
N LYS A 22 12.17 6.83 3.62
CA LYS A 22 12.75 6.22 2.41
C LYS A 22 11.69 5.99 1.33
N PHE A 23 10.53 5.45 1.69
CA PHE A 23 9.41 5.26 0.78
C PHE A 23 8.95 6.60 0.16
N LEU A 24 8.85 7.66 0.96
CA LEU A 24 8.47 8.98 0.48
C LEU A 24 9.53 9.65 -0.39
N SER A 25 10.81 9.34 -0.18
CA SER A 25 11.93 9.88 -0.98
C SER A 25 11.99 9.31 -2.41
N CYS A 26 11.36 8.17 -2.66
CA CYS A 26 11.35 7.55 -3.99
C CYS A 26 10.51 8.39 -4.97
N SER A 27 11.12 8.78 -6.10
CA SER A 27 10.44 9.51 -7.18
C SER A 27 9.33 8.76 -7.95
N PRO A 28 9.36 7.43 -8.15
CA PRO A 28 8.33 6.79 -8.97
C PRO A 28 6.94 6.86 -8.33
N PRO A 29 5.86 6.62 -9.12
CA PRO A 29 4.53 6.37 -8.59
C PRO A 29 4.57 5.25 -7.55
N LYS A 30 3.84 5.43 -6.45
CA LYS A 30 3.83 4.52 -5.31
C LYS A 30 2.41 4.09 -4.99
N LEU A 31 2.24 2.80 -4.69
CA LEU A 31 1.00 2.22 -4.21
C LEU A 31 1.26 1.62 -2.82
N LEU A 32 0.45 2.01 -1.84
CA LEU A 32 0.42 1.41 -0.52
C LEU A 32 -0.92 0.67 -0.35
N VAL A 33 -0.87 -0.63 -0.06
CA VAL A 33 -2.07 -1.46 0.18
C VAL A 33 -2.06 -1.89 1.64
N LEU A 34 -3.17 -1.61 2.34
CA LEU A 34 -3.30 -1.84 3.77
C LEU A 34 -4.46 -2.80 4.06
N ALA A 35 -4.23 -3.74 4.98
CA ALA A 35 -5.24 -4.66 5.50
C ALA A 35 -6.27 -3.99 6.44
N GLY A 36 -5.87 -2.88 7.05
CA GLY A 36 -6.64 -2.10 8.00
C GLY A 36 -5.91 -0.80 8.34
N VAL A 37 -6.63 0.16 8.93
CA VAL A 37 -6.10 1.49 9.27
C VAL A 37 -5.54 1.48 10.69
N ASP A 38 -4.76 0.45 11.05
CA ASP A 38 -4.48 0.27 12.48
C ASP A 38 -3.47 1.30 12.99
N ARG A 39 -2.35 1.57 12.31
CA ARG A 39 -1.40 2.65 12.69
C ARG A 39 -0.57 3.11 11.50
N LEU A 40 -1.11 3.98 10.66
CA LEU A 40 -0.30 4.66 9.65
C LEU A 40 0.61 5.67 10.34
N ASP A 41 1.91 5.64 10.05
CA ASP A 41 2.85 6.64 10.59
C ASP A 41 2.41 8.07 10.25
N LYS A 42 2.69 9.02 11.16
CA LYS A 42 2.33 10.44 10.97
C LYS A 42 2.85 10.99 9.64
N GLU A 43 4.07 10.63 9.23
CA GLU A 43 4.65 11.05 7.96
C GLU A 43 3.88 10.50 6.75
N LEU A 44 3.46 9.23 6.82
CA LEU A 44 2.66 8.60 5.76
C LEU A 44 1.26 9.18 5.68
N MET A 45 0.63 9.53 6.82
CA MET A 45 -0.66 10.22 6.84
C MET A 45 -0.56 11.59 6.17
N ILE A 46 0.47 12.38 6.49
CA ILE A 46 0.69 13.70 5.87
C ILE A 46 0.92 13.54 4.36
N ALA A 47 1.76 12.58 3.96
CA ALA A 47 2.06 12.35 2.56
C ALA A 47 0.85 11.82 1.77
N GLN A 48 -0.03 11.02 2.40
CA GLN A 48 -1.30 10.59 1.81
C GLN A 48 -2.20 11.81 1.57
N MET A 49 -2.32 12.72 2.54
CA MET A 49 -3.08 13.96 2.40
C MET A 49 -2.49 14.90 1.33
N GLN A 50 -1.18 14.84 1.09
CA GLN A 50 -0.50 15.56 0.00
C GLN A 50 -0.59 14.85 -1.36
N GLY A 51 -1.21 13.68 -1.46
CA GLY A 51 -1.32 12.91 -2.70
C GLY A 51 0.00 12.33 -3.21
N LYS A 52 1.02 12.17 -2.36
CA LYS A 52 2.36 11.68 -2.76
C LYS A 52 2.41 10.21 -3.16
N PHE A 53 1.40 9.43 -2.77
CA PHE A 53 1.25 8.03 -3.12
C PHE A 53 -0.24 7.66 -3.14
N GLN A 54 -0.59 6.61 -3.88
CA GLN A 54 -1.93 6.03 -3.86
C GLN A 54 -2.04 5.08 -2.66
N ASN A 55 -3.09 5.22 -1.87
CA ASN A 55 -3.38 4.34 -0.73
C ASN A 55 -4.70 3.60 -0.97
N THR A 56 -4.70 2.27 -0.81
CA THR A 56 -5.92 1.45 -0.83
C THR A 56 -6.01 0.62 0.44
N ILE A 57 -7.18 0.64 1.07
CA ILE A 57 -7.47 -0.20 2.24
C ILE A 57 -8.35 -1.36 1.75
N LEU A 58 -7.87 -2.59 1.90
CA LEU A 58 -8.63 -3.81 1.67
C LEU A 58 -9.17 -4.29 3.02
N PRO A 59 -10.45 -4.06 3.37
CA PRO A 59 -10.99 -4.52 4.64
C PRO A 59 -11.13 -6.06 4.65
N LYS A 60 -10.94 -6.66 5.81
CA LYS A 60 -11.12 -8.10 6.13
C LYS A 60 -10.01 -9.06 5.66
N VAL A 61 -8.80 -8.57 5.44
CA VAL A 61 -7.60 -9.41 5.24
C VAL A 61 -6.75 -9.35 6.51
N GLY A 62 -6.25 -10.49 6.96
CA GLY A 62 -5.64 -10.62 8.28
C GLY A 62 -4.14 -10.48 8.24
N HIS A 63 -3.46 -11.47 7.64
CA HIS A 63 -2.00 -11.61 7.75
C HIS A 63 -1.29 -11.30 6.43
N ALA A 64 -1.88 -11.69 5.30
CA ALA A 64 -1.29 -11.50 3.98
C ALA A 64 -2.37 -11.11 2.98
N VAL A 65 -2.45 -9.83 2.63
CA VAL A 65 -3.46 -9.29 1.70
C VAL A 65 -3.47 -10.01 0.34
N HIS A 66 -2.30 -10.52 -0.06
CA HIS A 66 -2.10 -11.26 -1.30
C HIS A 66 -2.60 -12.71 -1.24
N GLU A 67 -2.63 -13.33 -0.06
CA GLU A 67 -3.16 -14.69 0.12
C GLU A 67 -4.66 -14.67 0.42
N ASP A 68 -5.10 -13.70 1.23
CA ASP A 68 -6.48 -13.60 1.69
C ASP A 68 -7.42 -13.04 0.60
N SER A 69 -6.92 -12.20 -0.30
CA SER A 69 -7.73 -11.57 -1.36
C SER A 69 -6.91 -11.23 -2.60
N PRO A 70 -6.39 -12.26 -3.31
CA PRO A 70 -5.60 -12.07 -4.52
C PRO A 70 -6.38 -11.30 -5.61
N ASP A 71 -7.68 -11.55 -5.78
CA ASP A 71 -8.50 -10.89 -6.82
C ASP A 71 -8.61 -9.37 -6.60
N ARG A 72 -8.83 -8.95 -5.35
CA ARG A 72 -8.95 -7.52 -5.03
C ARG A 72 -7.61 -6.81 -5.13
N LEU A 73 -6.53 -7.48 -4.70
CA LEU A 73 -5.19 -6.95 -4.88
C LEU A 73 -4.84 -6.81 -6.36
N ALA A 74 -5.19 -7.80 -7.18
CA ALA A 74 -4.98 -7.76 -8.62
C ALA A 74 -5.71 -6.60 -9.30
N ASP A 75 -6.97 -6.33 -8.92
CA ASP A 75 -7.72 -5.18 -9.43
C ASP A 75 -7.04 -3.85 -9.05
N GLU A 76 -6.61 -3.68 -7.81
CA GLU A 76 -5.93 -2.46 -7.36
C GLU A 76 -4.58 -2.25 -8.07
N ILE A 77 -3.81 -3.32 -8.26
CA ILE A 77 -2.55 -3.27 -9.03
C ILE A 77 -2.83 -2.93 -10.49
N ALA A 78 -3.84 -3.55 -11.12
CA ALA A 78 -4.21 -3.27 -12.50
C ALA A 78 -4.64 -1.82 -12.69
N ARG A 79 -5.48 -1.28 -11.78
CA ARG A 79 -5.88 0.13 -11.77
C ARG A 79 -4.69 1.06 -11.62
N PHE A 80 -3.75 0.74 -10.74
CA PHE A 80 -2.53 1.52 -10.55
C PHE A 80 -1.64 1.49 -11.80
N ALA A 81 -1.45 0.32 -12.42
CA ALA A 81 -0.64 0.16 -13.63
C ALA A 81 -1.23 0.93 -14.82
N ILE A 82 -2.55 0.84 -15.04
CA ILE A 82 -3.25 1.56 -16.11
C ILE A 82 -3.19 3.08 -15.88
N ARG A 83 -3.45 3.54 -14.64
CA ARG A 83 -3.41 4.97 -14.28
C ARG A 83 -2.02 5.58 -14.54
N ASN A 84 -0.96 4.86 -14.22
CA ASN A 84 0.42 5.31 -14.41
C ASN A 84 0.98 4.98 -15.81
N ARG A 85 0.16 4.45 -16.71
CA ARG A 85 0.55 4.07 -18.08
C ARG A 85 1.69 3.04 -18.13
N PHE A 86 1.78 2.19 -17.12
CA PHE A 86 2.70 1.05 -17.11
C PHE A 86 2.14 -0.15 -17.89
N ALA A 87 0.82 -0.24 -18.03
CA ALA A 87 0.14 -1.30 -18.76
C ALA A 87 -1.13 -0.77 -19.43
N GLU A 88 -1.56 -1.46 -20.49
CA GLU A 88 -2.84 -1.24 -21.14
C GLU A 88 -3.86 -2.28 -20.69
N ALA A 89 -5.13 -1.89 -20.62
CA ALA A 89 -6.19 -2.83 -20.33
C ALA A 89 -6.36 -3.81 -21.50
N VAL A 90 -6.39 -5.11 -21.21
CA VAL A 90 -6.70 -6.11 -22.22
C VAL A 90 -8.12 -5.85 -22.75
N PRO A 91 -8.34 -5.80 -24.08
CA PRO A 91 -9.67 -5.62 -24.65
C PRO A 91 -10.63 -6.71 -24.16
N GLY A 92 -11.71 -6.31 -23.48
CA GLY A 92 -12.70 -7.25 -22.89
C GLY A 92 -12.37 -7.74 -21.47
N GLY A 93 -11.24 -7.34 -20.88
CA GLY A 93 -10.90 -7.62 -19.48
C GLY A 93 -11.77 -6.80 -18.53
N ASN A 94 -12.74 -7.45 -17.89
CA ASN A 94 -13.68 -6.77 -17.00
C ASN A 94 -13.12 -6.68 -15.57
N PHE A 95 -12.07 -5.87 -15.36
CA PHE A 95 -11.44 -5.68 -14.05
C PHE A 95 -12.33 -4.86 -13.08
N ILE A 96 -13.43 -4.28 -13.57
CA ILE A 96 -14.23 -3.27 -12.87
C ILE A 96 -15.41 -3.86 -12.06
N ALA A 97 -15.37 -5.15 -11.70
CA ALA A 97 -16.42 -5.79 -10.91
C ALA A 97 -16.17 -5.74 -9.38
N ALA A 98 -15.54 -4.68 -8.87
CA ALA A 98 -15.59 -4.33 -7.45
C ALA A 98 -15.97 -2.86 -7.32
N ARG A 99 -17.24 -2.70 -6.93
CA ARG A 99 -18.02 -1.48 -6.64
C ARG A 99 -17.16 -0.27 -6.25
N PRO A 100 -17.50 0.95 -6.68
CA PRO A 100 -16.89 2.15 -6.13
C PRO A 100 -17.18 2.15 -4.62
N MET A 101 -16.15 1.93 -3.81
CA MET A 101 -16.18 2.34 -2.42
C MET A 101 -16.32 3.86 -2.46
N MET A 102 -17.47 4.32 -1.98
CA MET A 102 -17.87 5.72 -1.91
C MET A 102 -16.89 6.46 -0.99
N GLY A 103 -15.77 6.86 -1.55
CA GLY A 103 -14.79 7.75 -0.96
C GLY A 103 -15.02 9.13 -1.54
N MET A 104 -15.30 10.08 -0.65
CA MET A 104 -15.68 11.47 -0.91
C MET A 104 -15.00 12.07 -2.13
N GLY A 105 -15.83 12.65 -3.00
CA GLY A 105 -15.38 13.41 -4.14
C GLY A 105 -14.40 14.49 -3.73
N VAL A 106 -13.29 14.55 -4.45
CA VAL A 106 -12.63 15.82 -4.74
C VAL A 106 -12.99 16.11 -6.20
N MET A 107 -13.98 16.99 -6.35
CA MET A 107 -14.18 17.77 -7.56
C MET A 107 -12.95 18.65 -7.74
N ILE A 108 -12.27 18.48 -8.87
CA ILE A 108 -11.60 19.59 -9.57
C ILE A 108 -12.29 19.77 -10.91
#